data_AF-A0A6P3VJJ2-F1
#
_entry.id   AF-A0A6P3VJJ2-F1
#
_cell.length_a   1.000
_cell.length_b   1.000
_cell.length_c   1.000
_cell.angle_alpha   90.00
_cell.angle_beta   90.00
_cell.angle_gamma   90.00
#
_symmetry.space_group_name_H-M   'P 1'
#
loop_
_entity.id
_entity.type
_entity.pdbx_description
1 polymer ?
#
loop_
_entity_poly.entity_id
_entity_poly.type
_entity_poly.pdbx_seq_one_letter_code
_entity_poly.pdbx_strand_id
1 'polypeptide(L)'
;MFLMDEPSNQQQSSVKMATDMPAADSKESADMENKTNGSVETKNTVENGQFPDPSDWAVTDVVDYFKAAGFEEQATAFKDQEIDGKSLLLMTRNDVLTGLSIKLGPALKIYEYHVKPLQTQHLKSNAA
;
A
#
# COMPACT_ATOMS: atom_id res chain seq x y z
N MET A 1 -28.17 52.12 16.45
CA MET A 1 -27.62 50.75 16.36
C MET A 1 -27.96 50.27 14.95
N PHE A 2 -27.08 50.20 13.96
CA PHE A 2 -25.64 49.96 13.85
C PHE A 2 -25.07 50.98 12.83
N LEU A 3 -24.09 51.84 13.14
CA LEU A 3 -22.64 51.60 12.96
C LEU A 3 -22.32 50.68 11.77
N MET A 4 -22.19 51.25 10.58
CA MET A 4 -21.43 50.66 9.48
C MET A 4 -20.09 51.39 9.42
N ASP A 5 -19.05 50.67 9.79
CA ASP A 5 -17.66 51.10 9.79
C ASP A 5 -16.95 50.42 8.60
N GLU A 6 -16.19 51.23 7.84
CA GLU A 6 -15.01 50.92 7.01
C GLU A 6 -15.10 50.03 5.74
N PRO A 7 -14.07 50.01 4.85
CA PRO A 7 -12.89 50.89 4.73
C PRO A 7 -12.71 51.61 3.39
N SER A 8 -11.77 52.55 3.45
CA SER A 8 -11.06 53.32 2.43
C SER A 8 -10.61 52.56 1.16
N ASN A 9 -10.78 53.20 0.00
CA ASN A 9 -10.08 52.89 -1.23
C ASN A 9 -8.92 53.89 -1.39
N GLN A 10 -7.66 53.43 -1.33
CA GLN A 10 -6.60 54.03 -2.13
C GLN A 10 -5.31 53.19 -2.25
N GLN A 11 -4.93 53.02 -3.52
CA GLN A 11 -3.59 52.87 -4.10
C GLN A 11 -2.99 51.45 -4.20
N GLN A 12 -3.13 50.95 -5.43
CA GLN A 12 -2.31 49.91 -6.06
C GLN A 12 -0.83 50.29 -6.01
N SER A 13 0.01 49.38 -5.50
CA SER A 13 1.43 49.34 -5.84
C SER A 13 1.67 48.14 -6.76
N SER A 14 2.05 48.45 -8.00
CA SER A 14 2.58 47.49 -8.97
C SER A 14 4.10 47.57 -8.88
N VAL A 15 4.73 46.46 -8.50
CA VAL A 15 6.12 46.17 -8.88
C VAL A 15 6.28 44.66 -8.98
N LYS A 16 6.17 44.17 -10.21
CA LYS A 16 6.69 42.88 -10.64
C LYS A 16 8.17 43.10 -10.92
N MET A 17 9.08 42.36 -10.29
CA MET A 17 10.42 42.12 -10.86
C MET A 17 10.91 40.72 -10.51
N ALA A 18 11.46 40.10 -11.55
CA ALA A 18 11.91 38.73 -11.64
C ALA A 18 13.10 38.44 -10.72
N THR A 19 13.20 37.20 -10.25
CA THR A 19 14.50 36.58 -9.99
C THR A 19 14.56 35.28 -10.74
N ASP A 20 15.45 35.31 -11.73
CA ASP A 20 15.85 34.28 -12.66
C ASP A 20 16.70 33.24 -11.92
N MET A 21 16.48 31.96 -12.21
CA MET A 21 17.40 30.88 -11.83
C MET A 21 18.67 30.97 -12.68
N PRO A 22 19.82 30.55 -12.11
CA PRO A 22 20.76 29.76 -12.88
C PRO A 22 21.00 28.39 -12.25
N ALA A 23 21.37 27.46 -13.13
CA ALA A 23 21.48 26.03 -12.92
C ALA A 23 22.85 25.55 -12.39
N ALA A 24 22.80 24.38 -11.76
CA ALA A 24 23.74 23.23 -11.82
C ALA A 24 25.19 23.29 -11.26
N ASP A 25 25.60 22.07 -10.83
CA ASP A 25 26.93 21.53 -10.49
C ASP A 25 27.48 21.85 -9.07
N SER A 26 27.98 20.93 -8.25
CA SER A 26 28.72 19.69 -8.53
C SER A 26 28.63 18.63 -7.39
N LYS A 27 28.69 17.37 -7.81
CA LYS A 27 29.34 16.16 -7.23
C LYS A 27 29.96 16.25 -5.82
N GLU A 28 29.60 15.28 -4.97
CA GLU A 28 30.58 14.55 -4.16
C GLU A 28 30.19 13.06 -4.06
N SER A 29 31.18 12.20 -4.23
CA SER A 29 31.12 10.73 -4.19
C SER A 29 31.90 10.27 -2.97
N ALA A 30 31.38 9.29 -2.22
CA ALA A 30 32.21 8.36 -1.45
C ALA A 30 31.44 7.07 -1.16
N ASP A 31 31.88 6.01 -1.83
CA ASP A 31 31.73 4.59 -1.48
C ASP A 31 31.97 4.32 0.02
N MET A 32 31.14 3.47 0.63
CA MET A 32 31.65 2.45 1.55
C MET A 32 30.72 1.23 1.64
N GLU A 33 31.26 0.13 1.12
CA GLU A 33 30.84 -1.26 1.25
C GLU A 33 30.77 -1.68 2.73
N ASN A 34 29.63 -2.25 3.16
CA ASN A 34 29.65 -3.22 4.25
C ASN A 34 28.87 -4.47 3.84
N LYS A 35 29.63 -5.48 3.44
CA LYS A 35 29.23 -6.87 3.36
C LYS A 35 29.05 -7.42 4.77
N THR A 36 27.82 -7.75 5.15
CA THR A 36 27.60 -8.89 6.04
C THR A 36 26.51 -9.78 5.47
N ASN A 37 26.97 -10.92 4.96
CA ASN A 37 26.16 -12.07 4.59
C ASN A 37 25.38 -12.55 5.81
N GLY A 38 24.05 -12.58 5.67
CA GLY A 38 23.14 -13.27 6.56
C GLY A 38 22.03 -13.85 5.72
N SER A 39 22.34 -14.97 5.07
CA SER A 39 21.40 -15.81 4.34
C SER A 39 20.18 -16.09 5.22
N VAL A 40 19.05 -15.45 4.91
CA VAL A 40 17.74 -15.99 5.24
C VAL A 40 17.10 -16.23 3.89
N GLU A 41 17.01 -17.51 3.55
CA GLU A 41 16.44 -18.03 2.32
C GLU A 41 15.13 -17.32 1.96
N THR A 42 15.23 -16.40 1.00
CA THR A 42 14.12 -16.03 0.12
C THR A 42 13.79 -17.25 -0.71
N LYS A 43 12.93 -18.12 -0.18
CA LYS A 43 12.29 -19.16 -0.98
C LYS A 43 10.79 -18.94 -0.90
N ASN A 44 10.29 -18.16 -1.85
CA ASN A 44 9.00 -18.36 -2.54
C ASN A 44 8.94 -17.46 -3.78
N THR A 45 9.94 -17.58 -4.66
CA THR A 45 9.83 -17.13 -6.05
C THR A 45 8.94 -18.14 -6.78
N VAL A 46 7.67 -17.81 -7.01
CA VAL A 46 6.78 -18.63 -7.84
C VAL A 46 7.04 -18.32 -9.32
N GLU A 47 7.90 -19.12 -9.95
CA GLU A 47 8.26 -19.05 -11.38
C GLU A 47 7.11 -19.36 -12.36
N ASN A 48 5.87 -19.53 -11.90
CA ASN A 48 4.72 -19.80 -12.78
C ASN A 48 3.49 -18.91 -12.53
N GLY A 49 3.62 -17.82 -11.76
CA GLY A 49 2.52 -16.87 -11.51
C GLY A 49 1.33 -17.43 -10.71
N GLN A 50 1.44 -18.65 -10.21
CA GLN A 50 0.42 -19.31 -9.41
C GLN A 50 0.92 -19.45 -7.98
N PHE A 51 0.33 -18.68 -7.07
CA PHE A 51 0.54 -18.86 -5.64
C PHE A 51 -0.09 -20.20 -5.19
N PRO A 52 0.53 -20.89 -4.22
CA PRO A 52 -0.05 -22.10 -3.64
C PRO A 52 -1.42 -21.80 -2.99
N ASP A 53 -2.21 -22.84 -2.75
CA ASP A 53 -3.53 -22.70 -2.11
C ASP A 53 -3.39 -21.96 -0.75
N PRO A 54 -4.21 -20.93 -0.46
CA PRO A 54 -4.16 -20.18 0.78
C PRO A 54 -4.54 -20.95 2.05
N SER A 55 -5.07 -22.16 1.95
CA SER A 55 -5.62 -22.92 3.09
C SER A 55 -4.63 -23.15 4.23
N ASP A 56 -3.35 -23.23 3.91
CA ASP A 56 -2.26 -23.48 4.85
C ASP A 56 -1.38 -22.24 5.09
N TRP A 57 -1.77 -21.07 4.56
CA TRP A 57 -1.02 -19.83 4.77
C TRP A 57 -1.10 -19.39 6.24
N ALA A 58 0.05 -19.14 6.83
CA ALA A 58 0.15 -18.41 8.09
C ALA A 58 -0.08 -16.91 7.85
N VAL A 59 -0.23 -16.15 8.94
CA VAL A 59 -0.35 -14.68 8.89
C VAL A 59 0.81 -14.06 8.10
N THR A 60 2.03 -14.58 8.25
CA THR A 60 3.21 -14.11 7.52
C THR A 60 3.08 -14.28 6.01
N ASP A 61 2.55 -15.42 5.56
CA ASP A 61 2.37 -15.69 4.13
C ASP A 61 1.31 -14.76 3.50
N VAL A 62 0.22 -14.49 4.23
CA VAL A 62 -0.81 -13.51 3.82
C VAL A 62 -0.19 -12.12 3.66
N VAL A 63 0.62 -11.70 4.64
CA VAL A 63 1.30 -10.40 4.62
C VAL A 63 2.26 -10.31 3.45
N ASP A 64 3.10 -11.32 3.26
CA ASP A 64 4.11 -11.33 2.19
C ASP A 64 3.46 -11.38 0.80
N TYR A 65 2.35 -12.10 0.65
CA TYR A 65 1.54 -12.08 -0.56
C TYR A 65 1.07 -10.66 -0.91
N PHE A 66 0.45 -9.95 0.04
CA PHE A 66 -0.07 -8.61 -0.22
C PHE A 66 1.03 -7.58 -0.44
N LYS A 67 2.19 -7.72 0.22
CA LYS A 67 3.38 -6.93 -0.08
C LYS A 67 3.87 -7.16 -1.52
N ALA A 68 4.02 -8.42 -1.92
CA ALA A 68 4.43 -8.78 -3.28
C ALA A 68 3.43 -8.32 -4.35
N ALA A 69 2.14 -8.23 -4.00
CA ALA A 69 1.09 -7.67 -4.83
C ALA A 69 1.07 -6.13 -4.90
N GLY A 70 1.97 -5.43 -4.18
CA GLY A 70 2.08 -3.97 -4.18
C GLY A 70 1.21 -3.26 -3.14
N PHE A 71 0.67 -3.98 -2.16
CA PHE A 71 -0.15 -3.46 -1.07
C PHE A 71 0.63 -3.42 0.26
N GLU A 72 1.87 -2.94 0.23
CA GLU A 72 2.78 -2.96 1.37
C GLU A 72 2.22 -2.23 2.61
N GLU A 73 1.62 -1.06 2.42
CA GLU A 73 0.98 -0.28 3.48
C GLU A 73 -0.21 -1.05 4.09
N GLN A 74 -1.01 -1.70 3.25
CA GLN A 74 -2.23 -2.40 3.68
C GLN A 74 -1.95 -3.78 4.28
N ALA A 75 -0.85 -4.42 3.90
CA ALA A 75 -0.44 -5.72 4.43
C ALA A 75 -0.27 -5.67 5.97
N THR A 76 0.08 -4.52 6.53
CA THR A 76 0.15 -4.33 7.99
C THR A 76 -1.19 -4.58 8.69
N ALA A 77 -2.32 -4.18 8.08
CA ALA A 77 -3.64 -4.41 8.64
C ALA A 77 -4.00 -5.90 8.73
N PHE A 78 -3.58 -6.71 7.75
CA PHE A 78 -3.75 -8.17 7.81
C PHE A 78 -2.93 -8.78 8.94
N LYS A 79 -1.72 -8.26 9.17
CA LYS A 79 -0.88 -8.67 10.30
C LYS A 79 -1.51 -8.32 11.65
N ASP A 80 -1.95 -7.07 11.80
CA ASP A 80 -2.49 -6.55 13.06
C ASP A 80 -3.81 -7.22 13.48
N GLN A 81 -4.59 -7.67 12.49
CA GLN A 81 -5.81 -8.44 12.71
C GLN A 81 -5.56 -9.97 12.74
N GLU A 82 -4.30 -10.40 12.68
CA GLU A 82 -3.88 -11.81 12.71
C GLU A 82 -4.59 -12.67 11.66
N ILE A 83 -4.77 -12.11 10.46
CA ILE A 83 -5.46 -12.80 9.36
C ILE A 83 -4.55 -13.88 8.77
N ASP A 84 -4.86 -15.13 9.08
CA ASP A 84 -4.29 -16.31 8.42
C ASP A 84 -5.04 -16.65 7.12
N GLY A 85 -4.53 -17.65 6.39
CA GLY A 85 -5.10 -18.07 5.13
C GLY A 85 -6.54 -18.57 5.22
N LYS A 86 -6.87 -19.32 6.28
CA LYS A 86 -8.24 -19.81 6.53
C LYS A 86 -9.20 -18.66 6.78
N SER A 87 -8.80 -17.70 7.60
CA SER A 87 -9.58 -16.49 7.85
C SER A 87 -9.76 -15.68 6.58
N LEU A 88 -8.70 -15.50 5.78
CA LEU A 88 -8.74 -14.82 4.48
C LEU A 88 -9.77 -15.45 3.52
N LEU A 89 -9.81 -16.78 3.46
CA LEU A 89 -10.76 -17.53 2.63
C LEU A 89 -12.22 -17.39 3.10
N LEU A 90 -12.44 -17.03 4.36
CA LEU A 90 -13.76 -16.82 4.95
C LEU A 90 -14.18 -15.34 5.02
N MET A 91 -13.27 -14.40 4.77
CA MET A 91 -13.57 -12.97 4.82
C MET A 91 -14.69 -12.60 3.85
N THR A 92 -15.66 -11.85 4.36
CA THR A 92 -16.70 -11.24 3.55
C THR A 92 -16.22 -9.92 2.96
N ARG A 93 -16.98 -9.39 2.00
CA ARG A 93 -16.75 -8.04 1.47
C ARG A 93 -16.67 -6.99 2.58
N ASN A 94 -17.56 -7.04 3.57
CA ASN A 94 -17.59 -6.03 4.62
C ASN A 94 -16.36 -6.10 5.52
N ASP A 95 -15.84 -7.29 5.80
CA ASP A 95 -14.65 -7.46 6.63
C ASP A 95 -13.43 -6.77 5.98
N VAL A 96 -13.30 -6.87 4.65
CA VAL A 96 -12.21 -6.19 3.92
C VAL A 96 -12.45 -4.69 3.81
N LEU A 97 -13.67 -4.26 3.50
CA LEU A 97 -13.96 -2.84 3.23
C LEU A 97 -14.04 -1.97 4.49
N THR A 98 -14.43 -2.54 5.63
CA THR A 98 -14.63 -1.80 6.88
C THR A 98 -13.91 -2.40 8.08
N GLY A 99 -13.62 -3.69 8.09
CA GLY A 99 -12.99 -4.38 9.23
C GLY A 99 -11.49 -4.14 9.36
N LEU A 100 -10.76 -4.04 8.24
CA LEU A 100 -9.29 -3.92 8.24
C LEU A 100 -8.77 -2.48 8.42
N SER A 101 -9.63 -1.48 8.65
CA SER A 101 -9.23 -0.06 8.73
C SER A 101 -8.39 0.44 7.53
N ILE A 102 -8.57 -0.16 6.36
CA ILE A 102 -7.92 0.22 5.11
C ILE A 102 -8.78 1.29 4.40
N LYS A 103 -8.13 2.24 3.71
CA LYS A 103 -8.83 3.23 2.86
C LYS A 103 -9.69 2.51 1.81
N LEU A 104 -10.90 3.02 1.56
CA LEU A 104 -11.89 2.38 0.69
C LEU A 104 -11.36 2.02 -0.72
N GLY A 105 -10.57 2.90 -1.35
CA GLY A 105 -10.02 2.67 -2.68
C GLY A 105 -9.14 1.41 -2.75
N PRO A 106 -8.04 1.33 -1.98
CA PRO A 106 -7.24 0.11 -1.85
C PRO A 106 -8.05 -1.11 -1.38
N ALA A 107 -8.96 -0.97 -0.42
CA ALA A 107 -9.77 -2.08 0.08
C ALA A 107 -10.63 -2.74 -1.01
N LEU A 108 -11.24 -1.93 -1.88
CA LEU A 108 -12.00 -2.43 -3.04
C LEU A 108 -11.12 -3.24 -4.01
N LYS A 109 -9.90 -2.75 -4.27
CA LYS A 109 -8.95 -3.46 -5.15
C LYS A 109 -8.52 -4.80 -4.54
N ILE A 110 -8.17 -4.79 -3.25
CA ILE A 110 -7.79 -5.99 -2.50
C ILE A 110 -8.91 -7.03 -2.55
N TYR A 111 -10.16 -6.63 -2.29
CA TYR A 111 -11.27 -7.57 -2.30
C TYR A 111 -11.51 -8.17 -3.69
N GLU A 112 -11.66 -7.34 -4.73
CA GLU A 112 -12.07 -7.82 -6.06
C GLU A 112 -10.96 -8.54 -6.82
N TYR A 113 -9.68 -8.15 -6.64
CA TYR A 113 -8.56 -8.70 -7.42
C TYR A 113 -7.70 -9.72 -6.67
N HIS A 114 -7.82 -9.83 -5.35
CA HIS A 114 -7.02 -10.77 -4.57
C HIS A 114 -7.88 -11.71 -3.73
N VAL A 115 -8.64 -11.19 -2.76
CA VAL A 115 -9.40 -12.04 -1.81
C VAL A 115 -10.40 -12.93 -2.55
N LYS A 116 -11.24 -12.33 -3.40
CA LYS A 116 -12.26 -13.07 -4.14
C LYS A 116 -11.65 -14.09 -5.13
N PRO A 117 -10.63 -13.75 -5.96
CA PRO A 117 -9.94 -14.76 -6.77
C PRO A 117 -9.36 -15.92 -5.95
N LEU A 118 -8.67 -15.64 -4.84
CA LEU A 118 -8.11 -16.66 -3.95
C LEU A 118 -9.21 -17.60 -3.41
N GLN A 119 -10.35 -17.05 -3.00
CA GLN A 119 -11.52 -17.83 -2.57
C GLN A 119 -12.07 -18.72 -3.70
N THR A 120 -12.25 -18.17 -4.90
CA THR A 120 -12.78 -18.97 -6.03
C THR A 120 -11.81 -20.05 -6.52
N GLN A 121 -10.50 -19.82 -6.44
CA GLN A 121 -9.48 -20.81 -6.79
C GLN A 121 -9.51 -21.98 -5.80
N HIS A 122 -9.58 -21.69 -4.50
CA HIS A 122 -9.65 -22.71 -3.45
C HIS A 122 -10.86 -23.64 -3.63
N LEU A 123 -12.04 -23.08 -3.91
CA LEU A 123 -13.25 -23.87 -4.14
C LEU A 123 -13.13 -24.81 -5.34
N LYS A 124 -12.43 -24.39 -6.40
CA LYS A 124 -12.16 -25.24 -7.58
C LYS A 124 -11.17 -26.36 -7.26
N SER A 125 -10.16 -26.07 -6.44
CA SER A 125 -9.16 -27.06 -6.02
C SER A 125 -9.78 -28.15 -5.13
N ASN A 126 -10.77 -27.81 -4.30
CA ASN A 126 -11.46 -28.77 -3.43
C ASN A 126 -12.58 -29.58 -4.13
N ALA A 127 -13.02 -29.14 -5.32
CA ALA A 127 -14.10 -29.79 -6.08
C ALA A 127 -13.60 -30.79 -7.14
N ALA A 128 -12.28 -30.93 -7.28
CA ALA A 128 -11.61 -31.86 -8.19
C ALA A 128 -11.10 -33.09 -7.42
#